data_AF-A0A929NR41-F1
#
_entry.id   AF-A0A929NR41-F1
#
_cell.length_a   1.000
_cell.length_b   1.000
_cell.length_c   1.000
_cell.angle_alpha   90.00
_cell.angle_beta   90.00
_cell.angle_gamma   90.00
#
_symmetry.space_group_name_H-M   'P 1'
#
loop_
_entity.id
_entity.type
_entity.pdbx_description
1 polymer ?
#
loop_
_entity_poly.entity_id
_entity_poly.type
_entity_poly.pdbx_seq_one_letter_code
_entity_poly.pdbx_strand_id
1 'polypeptide(L)'
;MIARLDKWCVAAAVLGLAALLYPPVAGAGWTDSPSLPGAVLLVIALSGYFAWTGVTAIRHSAALILLVVLGTAVSLDFVHSVAGEGKADSGFWLFNLALWALAWRGIDGIAAIHGIDPKWQRLANLFVPAAFGLWMIYLWEIAVVGFGVPQVLLPAPGMIGERFVGSLDILWDDFQQTFLKAVLAGYILGCGSGFLVSILVDRVPFLRRGLLPLGNLVSALPIVGVAPIMVMWFGFDWQSKAA
;
A
#
# COMPACT_ATOMS: atom_id res chain seq x y z
N MET A 1 -41.03 2.22 12.17
CA MET A 1 -39.90 2.03 11.25
C MET A 1 -38.78 1.39 12.06
N ILE A 2 -38.56 0.08 11.91
CA ILE A 2 -37.59 -0.66 12.73
C ILE A 2 -36.20 -0.20 12.30
N ALA A 3 -35.43 0.40 13.21
CA ALA A 3 -34.04 0.77 12.95
C ALA A 3 -33.27 -0.49 12.56
N ARG A 4 -32.80 -0.57 11.30
CA ARG A 4 -31.89 -1.64 10.88
C ARG A 4 -30.52 -1.32 11.47
N LEU A 5 -30.06 -2.16 12.39
CA LEU A 5 -28.73 -2.07 12.99
C LEU A 5 -27.66 -2.07 11.90
N ASP A 6 -26.64 -1.23 12.07
CA ASP A 6 -25.49 -1.21 11.16
C ASP A 6 -24.58 -2.42 11.43
N LYS A 7 -24.57 -3.37 10.50
CA LYS A 7 -23.92 -4.68 10.67
C LYS A 7 -22.42 -4.58 10.96
N TRP A 8 -21.73 -3.61 10.35
CA TRP A 8 -20.29 -3.45 10.51
C TRP A 8 -19.94 -2.85 11.87
N CYS A 9 -20.72 -1.86 12.32
CA CYS A 9 -20.57 -1.31 13.67
C CYS A 9 -20.91 -2.33 14.75
N VAL A 10 -21.93 -3.19 14.55
CA VAL A 10 -22.22 -4.31 15.46
C VAL A 10 -21.06 -5.29 15.50
N ALA A 11 -20.53 -5.70 14.34
CA ALA A 11 -19.38 -6.61 14.27
C ALA A 11 -18.16 -6.03 15.00
N ALA A 12 -17.86 -4.74 14.81
CA ALA A 12 -16.78 -4.07 15.51
C ALA A 12 -16.98 -4.05 17.03
N ALA A 13 -18.20 -3.75 17.51
CA ALA A 13 -18.51 -3.75 18.94
C ALA A 13 -18.33 -5.15 19.55
N VAL A 14 -18.81 -6.20 18.86
CA VAL A 14 -18.67 -7.60 19.29
C VAL A 14 -17.21 -8.03 19.30
N LEU A 15 -16.44 -7.72 18.25
CA LEU A 15 -15.02 -8.02 18.19
C LEU A 15 -14.21 -7.27 19.25
N GLY A 16 -14.55 -6.01 19.53
CA GLY A 16 -13.93 -5.25 20.61
C GLY A 16 -14.23 -5.84 21.99
N LEU A 17 -15.49 -6.24 22.24
CA LEU A 17 -15.86 -6.94 23.49
C LEU A 17 -15.15 -8.29 23.61
N ALA A 18 -15.07 -9.05 22.52
CA ALA A 18 -14.35 -10.32 22.48
C ALA A 18 -12.85 -10.13 22.71
N ALA A 19 -12.26 -9.04 22.21
CA ALA A 19 -10.85 -8.72 22.44
C ALA A 19 -10.53 -8.69 23.93
N LEU A 20 -11.36 -8.03 24.75
CA LEU A 20 -11.17 -7.93 26.20
C LEU A 20 -11.19 -9.29 26.93
N LEU A 21 -11.71 -10.35 26.31
CA LEU A 21 -11.72 -11.70 26.89
C LEU A 21 -10.37 -12.42 26.79
N TYR A 22 -9.47 -11.96 25.92
CA TYR A 22 -8.17 -12.56 25.66
C TYR A 22 -7.05 -11.57 25.98
N PRO A 23 -5.85 -12.04 26.36
CA PRO A 23 -4.71 -11.13 26.53
C PRO A 23 -4.32 -10.49 25.19
N PRO A 24 -3.83 -9.25 25.18
CA PRO A 24 -3.35 -8.59 23.96
C PRO A 24 -1.91 -9.00 23.60
N VAL A 25 -1.14 -9.49 24.56
CA VAL A 25 0.25 -9.93 24.40
C VAL A 25 0.49 -11.20 25.20
N ALA A 26 1.32 -12.10 24.69
CA ALA A 26 1.69 -13.31 25.39
C ALA A 26 2.39 -13.00 26.73
N GLY A 27 1.79 -13.45 27.84
CA GLY A 27 2.36 -13.30 29.19
C GLY A 27 2.15 -11.94 29.86
N ALA A 28 1.39 -11.03 29.26
CA ALA A 28 1.04 -9.73 29.83
C ALA A 28 -0.43 -9.37 29.56
N GLY A 29 -0.98 -8.47 30.38
CA GLY A 29 -2.38 -8.07 30.37
C GLY A 29 -2.63 -6.74 29.66
N TRP A 30 -3.90 -6.36 29.57
CA TRP A 30 -4.33 -5.08 28.98
C TRP A 30 -3.75 -3.86 29.70
N THR A 31 -3.57 -3.95 31.03
CA THR A 31 -3.11 -2.85 31.89
C THR A 31 -1.63 -2.52 31.76
N ASP A 32 -0.85 -3.38 31.10
CA ASP A 32 0.59 -3.16 30.91
C ASP A 32 0.88 -2.09 29.85
N SER A 33 -0.15 -1.66 29.13
CA SER A 33 -0.12 -0.49 28.26
C SER A 33 -1.10 0.58 28.75
N PRO A 34 -0.67 1.85 28.86
CA PRO A 34 -1.54 2.91 29.38
C PRO A 34 -2.65 3.33 28.39
N SER A 35 -2.44 3.14 27.09
CA SER A 35 -3.31 3.66 26.01
C SER A 35 -4.27 2.62 25.42
N LEU A 36 -3.86 1.34 25.33
CA LEU A 36 -4.63 0.30 24.63
C LEU A 36 -6.02 0.03 25.24
N PRO A 37 -6.19 -0.12 26.57
CA PRO A 37 -7.51 -0.38 27.14
C PRO A 37 -8.50 0.75 26.85
N GLY A 38 -8.03 1.99 26.95
CA GLY A 38 -8.82 3.17 26.64
C GLY A 38 -9.27 3.20 25.18
N ALA A 39 -8.37 2.87 24.25
CA ALA A 39 -8.69 2.77 22.82
C ALA A 39 -9.74 1.68 22.53
N VAL A 40 -9.60 0.49 23.13
CA VAL A 40 -10.56 -0.61 22.95
C VAL A 40 -11.94 -0.23 23.48
N LEU A 41 -12.02 0.34 24.68
CA LEU A 41 -13.27 0.79 25.27
C LEU A 41 -13.92 1.92 24.45
N LEU A 42 -13.13 2.86 23.94
CA LEU A 42 -13.60 3.92 23.05
C LEU A 42 -14.19 3.33 21.76
N VAL A 43 -13.49 2.37 21.15
CA VAL A 43 -13.94 1.66 19.95
C VAL A 43 -15.25 0.92 20.22
N ILE A 44 -15.37 0.18 21.32
CA ILE A 44 -16.60 -0.51 21.71
C ILE A 44 -17.75 0.48 21.92
N ALA A 45 -17.53 1.56 22.67
CA ALA A 45 -18.56 2.53 23.00
C ALA A 45 -19.09 3.25 21.75
N LEU A 46 -18.19 3.75 20.89
CA LEU A 46 -18.58 4.49 19.70
C LEU A 46 -19.13 3.57 18.61
N SER A 47 -18.58 2.36 18.43
CA SER A 47 -19.17 1.39 17.49
C SER A 47 -20.54 0.93 17.93
N GLY A 48 -20.78 0.73 19.24
CA GLY A 48 -22.11 0.46 19.78
C GLY A 48 -23.11 1.60 19.56
N TYR A 49 -22.67 2.84 19.74
CA TYR A 49 -23.49 4.03 19.45
C TYR A 49 -23.87 4.12 17.96
N PHE A 50 -22.92 3.92 17.05
CA PHE A 50 -23.16 3.95 15.61
C PHE A 50 -23.93 2.73 15.09
N ALA A 51 -23.80 1.58 15.75
CA ALA A 51 -24.61 0.39 15.46
C ALA A 51 -26.10 0.67 15.66
N TRP A 52 -26.45 1.42 16.71
CA TRP A 52 -27.82 1.78 17.04
C TRP A 52 -28.36 2.93 16.20
N THR A 53 -27.59 4.01 16.06
CA THR A 53 -28.02 5.24 15.36
C THR A 53 -27.92 5.14 13.84
N GLY A 54 -27.06 4.25 13.34
CA GLY A 54 -26.74 4.10 11.93
C GLY A 54 -25.81 5.19 11.41
N VAL A 55 -24.95 4.83 10.47
CA VAL A 55 -23.99 5.76 9.86
C VAL A 55 -24.61 6.35 8.60
N THR A 56 -25.44 7.37 8.78
CA THR A 56 -26.28 7.98 7.73
C THR A 56 -25.73 9.29 7.15
N ALA A 57 -24.82 9.97 7.85
CA ALA A 57 -24.29 11.26 7.47
C ALA A 57 -22.77 11.21 7.28
N ILE A 58 -22.23 12.08 6.43
CA ILE A 58 -20.78 12.20 6.19
C ILE A 58 -19.99 12.43 7.48
N ARG A 59 -20.56 13.18 8.43
CA ARG A 59 -19.97 13.42 9.76
C ARG A 59 -19.79 12.13 10.55
N HIS A 60 -20.70 11.17 10.42
CA HIS A 60 -20.57 9.87 11.07
C HIS A 60 -19.44 9.05 10.44
N SER A 61 -19.35 9.03 9.11
CA SER A 61 -18.24 8.36 8.40
C SER A 61 -16.89 8.98 8.75
N ALA A 62 -16.80 10.31 8.81
CA ALA A 62 -15.60 11.02 9.23
C ALA A 62 -15.23 10.71 10.70
N ALA A 63 -16.22 10.65 11.60
CA ALA A 63 -16.00 10.26 13.00
C ALA A 63 -15.49 8.82 13.12
N LEU A 64 -16.03 7.88 12.34
CA LEU A 64 -15.52 6.51 12.29
C LEU A 64 -14.09 6.44 11.77
N ILE A 65 -13.76 7.19 10.72
CA ILE A 65 -12.39 7.23 10.20
C ILE A 65 -11.43 7.82 11.24
N LEU A 66 -11.82 8.89 11.93
CA LEU A 66 -11.01 9.46 13.00
C LEU A 66 -10.79 8.45 14.14
N LEU A 67 -11.84 7.73 14.54
CA LEU A 67 -11.74 6.65 15.53
C LEU A 67 -10.80 5.54 15.08
N VAL A 68 -10.88 5.13 13.82
CA VAL A 68 -9.99 4.15 13.22
C VAL A 68 -8.55 4.65 13.26
N VAL A 69 -8.28 5.89 12.80
CA VAL A 69 -6.93 6.48 12.79
C VAL A 69 -6.33 6.51 14.20
N LEU A 70 -7.10 6.92 15.21
CA LEU A 70 -6.65 6.91 16.61
C LEU A 70 -6.40 5.47 17.11
N GLY A 71 -7.30 4.54 16.79
CA GLY A 71 -7.16 3.13 17.16
C GLY A 71 -5.94 2.48 16.51
N THR A 72 -5.69 2.76 15.23
CA THR A 72 -4.50 2.27 14.51
C THR A 72 -3.22 2.83 15.08
N ALA A 73 -3.20 4.10 15.48
CA ALA A 73 -2.03 4.72 16.10
C ALA A 73 -1.70 4.05 17.45
N VAL A 74 -2.71 3.79 18.28
CA VAL A 74 -2.52 3.08 19.55
C VAL A 74 -2.11 1.62 19.33
N SER A 75 -2.66 0.96 18.31
CA SER A 75 -2.28 -0.41 17.97
C SER A 75 -0.83 -0.53 17.50
N LEU A 76 -0.35 0.42 16.68
CA LEU A 76 1.05 0.48 16.24
C LEU A 76 2.00 0.78 17.40
N ASP A 77 1.65 1.77 18.23
CA ASP A 77 2.43 2.10 19.43
C ASP A 77 2.57 0.89 20.34
N PHE A 78 1.47 0.17 20.59
CA PHE A 78 1.48 -1.04 21.41
C PHE A 78 2.37 -2.15 20.84
N VAL A 79 2.29 -2.44 19.54
CA VAL A 79 3.03 -3.55 18.95
C VAL A 79 4.54 -3.29 18.91
N HIS A 80 4.96 -2.03 18.75
CA HIS A 80 6.38 -1.64 18.73
C HIS A 80 6.97 -1.43 20.13
N SER A 81 6.20 -0.93 21.10
CA SER A 81 6.74 -0.55 22.42
C SER A 81 6.55 -1.61 23.50
N VAL A 82 5.38 -2.25 23.56
CA VAL A 82 4.99 -3.13 24.69
C VAL A 82 4.95 -4.60 24.29
N ALA A 83 4.33 -4.94 23.15
CA ALA A 83 4.19 -6.34 22.75
C ALA A 83 5.56 -6.95 22.43
N GLY A 84 6.36 -6.25 21.63
CA GLY A 84 7.57 -6.79 21.03
C GLY A 84 7.26 -7.78 19.91
N GLU A 85 8.26 -8.03 19.06
CA GLU A 85 8.12 -8.85 17.86
C GLU A 85 7.60 -10.26 18.19
N GLY A 86 6.53 -10.69 17.51
CA GLY A 86 5.99 -12.06 17.57
C GLY A 86 5.23 -12.42 18.85
N LYS A 87 4.92 -11.46 19.71
CA LYS A 87 4.22 -11.71 20.98
C LYS A 87 2.76 -11.25 20.99
N ALA A 88 2.24 -10.74 19.87
CA ALA A 88 0.85 -10.30 19.78
C ALA A 88 -0.11 -11.50 19.88
N ASP A 89 -1.07 -11.41 20.80
CA ASP A 89 -2.04 -12.49 21.08
C ASP A 89 -3.45 -12.11 20.60
N SER A 90 -4.39 -13.02 20.76
CA SER A 90 -5.74 -13.02 20.20
C SER A 90 -6.52 -11.74 20.55
N GLY A 91 -6.33 -11.17 21.75
CA GLY A 91 -6.98 -9.91 22.13
C GLY A 91 -6.57 -8.75 21.23
N PHE A 92 -5.30 -8.67 20.86
CA PHE A 92 -4.79 -7.65 19.95
C PHE A 92 -5.30 -7.84 18.52
N TRP A 93 -5.34 -9.08 18.02
CA TRP A 93 -5.86 -9.38 16.69
C TRP A 93 -7.36 -9.10 16.57
N LEU A 94 -8.15 -9.45 17.59
CA LEU A 94 -9.59 -9.14 17.64
C LEU A 94 -9.84 -7.64 17.65
N PHE A 95 -9.04 -6.86 18.39
CA PHE A 95 -9.10 -5.40 18.34
C PHE A 95 -8.80 -4.86 16.94
N ASN A 96 -7.76 -5.37 16.28
CA ASN A 96 -7.42 -4.98 14.90
C ASN A 96 -8.51 -5.36 13.88
N LEU A 97 -9.19 -6.50 14.07
CA LEU A 97 -10.35 -6.87 13.26
C LEU A 97 -11.56 -5.95 13.51
N ALA A 98 -11.74 -5.46 14.75
CA ALA A 98 -12.75 -4.44 15.03
C ALA A 98 -12.44 -3.13 14.30
N LEU A 99 -11.17 -2.68 14.33
CA LEU A 99 -10.72 -1.50 13.56
C LEU A 99 -10.93 -1.69 12.06
N TRP A 100 -10.65 -2.89 11.53
CA TRP A 100 -10.90 -3.23 10.13
C TRP A 100 -12.38 -3.06 9.73
N ALA A 101 -13.30 -3.59 10.55
CA ALA A 101 -14.74 -3.46 10.29
C ALA A 101 -15.19 -1.99 10.28
N LEU A 102 -14.65 -1.17 11.19
CA LEU A 102 -14.93 0.28 11.22
C LEU A 102 -14.29 1.04 10.05
N ALA A 103 -13.08 0.66 9.65
CA ALA A 103 -12.39 1.24 8.50
C ALA A 103 -13.19 1.01 7.23
N TRP A 104 -13.63 -0.23 7.01
CA TRP A 104 -14.51 -0.60 5.91
C TRP A 104 -15.77 0.27 5.92
N ARG A 105 -16.46 0.35 7.06
CA ARG A 105 -17.72 1.08 7.16
C ARG A 105 -17.57 2.59 6.96
N GLY A 106 -16.49 3.18 7.48
CA GLY A 106 -16.15 4.59 7.32
C GLY A 106 -15.87 4.94 5.86
N ILE A 107 -15.04 4.14 5.19
CA ILE A 107 -14.70 4.32 3.77
C ILE A 107 -15.92 4.14 2.87
N ASP A 108 -16.73 3.10 3.09
CA ASP A 108 -17.97 2.86 2.35
C ASP A 108 -18.95 4.05 2.46
N GLY A 109 -19.05 4.64 3.65
CA GLY A 109 -19.87 5.83 3.87
C GLY A 109 -19.37 7.08 3.13
N ILE A 110 -18.06 7.23 2.93
CA ILE A 110 -17.51 8.30 2.09
C ILE A 110 -17.69 8.00 0.60
N ALA A 111 -17.50 6.74 0.19
CA ALA A 111 -17.64 6.31 -1.20
C ALA A 111 -19.09 6.42 -1.70
N ALA A 112 -20.08 6.25 -0.82
CA ALA A 112 -21.49 6.37 -1.16
C ALA A 112 -21.94 7.82 -1.47
N ILE A 113 -21.09 8.83 -1.25
CA ILE A 113 -21.47 10.23 -1.41
C ILE A 113 -21.51 10.61 -2.89
N HIS A 114 -22.68 11.08 -3.32
CA HIS A 114 -22.94 11.60 -4.66
C HIS A 114 -23.69 12.93 -4.55
N GLY A 115 -23.47 13.83 -5.52
CA GLY A 115 -24.24 15.09 -5.64
C GLY A 115 -23.75 16.25 -4.76
N ILE A 116 -22.52 16.20 -4.24
CA ILE A 116 -21.84 17.32 -3.58
C ILE A 116 -21.09 18.20 -4.59
N ASP A 117 -20.55 19.35 -4.15
CA ASP A 117 -19.74 20.22 -5.01
C ASP A 117 -18.62 19.43 -5.71
N PRO A 118 -18.30 19.73 -6.99
CA PRO A 118 -17.29 19.00 -7.76
C PRO A 118 -15.91 18.91 -7.09
N LYS A 119 -15.52 19.94 -6.32
CA LYS A 119 -14.26 19.97 -5.57
C LYS A 119 -14.22 18.90 -4.47
N TRP A 120 -15.31 18.76 -3.71
CA TRP A 120 -15.40 17.81 -2.61
C TRP A 120 -15.59 16.39 -3.12
N GLN A 121 -16.26 16.21 -4.27
CA GLN A 121 -16.34 14.92 -4.93
C GLN A 121 -14.96 14.42 -5.38
N ARG A 122 -14.11 15.28 -5.96
CA ARG A 122 -12.73 14.90 -6.32
C ARG A 122 -11.91 14.48 -5.10
N LEU A 123 -12.01 15.22 -4.00
CA LEU A 123 -11.33 14.88 -2.76
C LEU A 123 -11.80 13.54 -2.20
N ALA A 124 -13.12 13.28 -2.17
CA ALA A 124 -13.66 11.99 -1.76
C ALA A 124 -13.18 10.84 -2.67
N ASN A 125 -13.18 11.05 -3.99
CA ASN A 125 -12.73 10.05 -4.97
C ASN A 125 -11.23 9.72 -4.85
N LEU A 126 -10.39 10.66 -4.41
CA LEU A 126 -8.97 10.42 -4.15
C LEU A 126 -8.74 9.83 -2.74
N PHE A 127 -9.55 10.23 -1.76
CA PHE A 127 -9.46 9.76 -0.39
C PHE A 127 -9.71 8.25 -0.29
N VAL A 128 -10.72 7.72 -0.96
CA VAL A 128 -11.08 6.29 -0.90
C VAL A 128 -9.90 5.37 -1.27
N PRO A 129 -9.25 5.50 -2.44
CA PRO A 129 -8.10 4.66 -2.79
C PRO A 129 -6.87 4.92 -1.91
N ALA A 130 -6.66 6.17 -1.47
CA ALA A 130 -5.56 6.50 -0.56
C ALA A 130 -5.74 5.85 0.82
N ALA A 131 -6.94 5.93 1.40
CA ALA A 131 -7.29 5.30 2.67
C ALA A 131 -7.16 3.77 2.59
N PHE A 132 -7.58 3.16 1.47
CA PHE A 132 -7.38 1.74 1.22
C PHE A 132 -5.88 1.36 1.18
N GLY A 133 -5.06 2.11 0.44
CA GLY A 133 -3.61 1.88 0.38
C GLY A 133 -2.92 2.02 1.74
N LEU A 134 -3.26 3.07 2.50
CA LEU A 134 -2.75 3.28 3.85
C LEU A 134 -3.16 2.14 4.80
N TRP A 135 -4.40 1.67 4.68
CA TRP A 135 -4.89 0.53 5.46
C TRP A 135 -4.12 -0.77 5.13
N MET A 136 -3.75 -1.00 3.87
CA MET A 136 -2.90 -2.14 3.48
C MET A 136 -1.49 -2.04 4.08
N ILE A 137 -0.88 -0.85 4.07
CA ILE A 137 0.44 -0.63 4.70
C ILE A 137 0.37 -0.88 6.20
N TYR A 138 -0.67 -0.37 6.86
CA TYR A 138 -0.94 -0.62 8.28
C TYR A 138 -1.06 -2.12 8.61
N LEU A 139 -1.89 -2.84 7.85
CA LEU A 139 -2.05 -4.28 8.07
C LEU A 139 -0.76 -5.05 7.84
N TRP A 140 0.05 -4.64 6.85
CA TRP A 140 1.36 -5.24 6.59
C TRP A 140 2.31 -5.03 7.78
N GLU A 141 2.44 -3.80 8.28
CA GLU A 141 3.26 -3.48 9.47
C GLU A 141 2.86 -4.36 10.66
N ILE A 142 1.57 -4.33 11.03
CA ILE A 142 1.08 -5.07 12.20
C ILE A 142 1.19 -6.57 12.01
N ALA A 143 0.95 -7.10 10.81
CA ALA A 143 1.12 -8.51 10.53
C ALA A 143 2.57 -8.94 10.73
N VAL A 144 3.53 -8.23 10.12
CA VAL A 144 4.96 -8.57 10.21
C VAL A 144 5.45 -8.50 11.64
N VAL A 145 5.17 -7.41 12.34
CA VAL A 145 5.68 -7.21 13.71
C VAL A 145 4.92 -8.07 14.72
N GLY A 146 3.59 -8.12 14.61
CA GLY A 146 2.73 -8.88 15.52
C GLY A 146 2.98 -10.38 15.46
N PHE A 147 3.22 -10.94 14.27
CA PHE A 147 3.58 -12.35 14.10
C PHE A 147 5.10 -12.62 14.22
N GLY A 148 5.94 -11.57 14.29
CA GLY A 148 7.40 -11.74 14.40
C GLY A 148 8.00 -12.35 13.14
N VAL A 149 7.52 -11.94 11.97
CA VAL A 149 8.00 -12.45 10.68
C VAL A 149 9.47 -12.05 10.50
N PRO A 150 10.37 -12.99 10.19
CA PRO A 150 11.77 -12.67 9.97
C PRO A 150 11.98 -11.62 8.88
N GLN A 151 12.81 -10.62 9.16
CA GLN A 151 13.08 -9.50 8.25
C GLN A 151 13.65 -9.92 6.89
N VAL A 152 14.33 -11.07 6.82
CA VAL A 152 14.85 -11.65 5.57
C VAL A 152 13.72 -12.13 4.64
N LEU A 153 12.57 -12.52 5.19
CA LEU A 153 11.41 -12.94 4.41
C LEU A 153 10.54 -11.76 4.01
N LEU A 154 10.21 -10.90 4.98
CA LEU A 154 9.34 -9.76 4.75
C LEU A 154 9.64 -8.65 5.78
N PRO A 155 10.38 -7.60 5.41
CA PRO A 155 10.64 -6.48 6.30
C PRO A 155 9.35 -5.65 6.54
N ALA A 156 9.25 -5.05 7.72
CA ALA A 156 8.15 -4.16 8.06
C ALA A 156 8.22 -2.86 7.23
N PRO A 157 7.11 -2.34 6.68
CA PRO A 157 7.11 -1.10 5.90
C PRO A 157 7.72 0.10 6.62
N GLY A 158 7.61 0.21 7.94
CA GLY A 158 8.30 1.23 8.74
C GLY A 158 9.82 1.19 8.56
N MET A 159 10.41 -0.01 8.63
CA MET A 159 11.84 -0.22 8.40
C MET A 159 12.24 0.14 6.96
N ILE A 160 11.40 -0.20 5.98
CA ILE A 160 11.65 0.16 4.57
C ILE A 160 11.68 1.69 4.44
N GLY A 161 10.74 2.39 5.08
CA GLY A 161 10.68 3.85 5.09
C GLY A 161 11.93 4.49 5.70
N GLU A 162 12.38 3.99 6.86
CA GLU A 162 13.62 4.47 7.50
C GLU A 162 14.84 4.27 6.61
N ARG A 163 14.99 3.10 5.99
CA ARG A 163 16.09 2.81 5.07
C ARG A 163 16.02 3.64 3.80
N PHE A 164 14.83 3.84 3.25
CA PHE A 164 14.62 4.68 2.08
C PHE A 164 15.07 6.12 2.34
N VAL A 165 14.63 6.73 3.45
CA VAL A 165 15.03 8.10 3.84
C VAL A 165 16.52 8.16 4.19
N GLY A 166 17.06 7.12 4.83
CA GLY A 166 18.48 7.05 5.17
C GLY A 166 19.42 6.78 3.99
N SER A 167 18.90 6.42 2.81
CA SER A 167 19.70 6.08 1.62
C SER A 167 19.34 6.95 0.41
N LEU A 168 18.74 8.12 0.63
CA LEU A 168 18.30 9.02 -0.45
C LEU A 168 19.45 9.41 -1.39
N ASP A 169 20.66 9.65 -0.87
CA ASP A 169 21.81 10.02 -1.70
C ASP A 169 22.20 8.89 -2.66
N ILE A 170 22.27 7.65 -2.14
CA ILE A 170 22.58 6.45 -2.94
C ILE A 170 21.46 6.22 -3.97
N LEU A 171 20.19 6.29 -3.55
CA LEU A 171 19.03 6.14 -4.43
C LEU A 171 19.01 7.19 -5.52
N TRP A 172 19.47 8.41 -5.22
CA TRP A 172 19.58 9.48 -6.19
C TRP A 172 20.68 9.22 -7.22
N ASP A 173 21.85 8.75 -6.79
CA ASP A 173 22.93 8.34 -7.70
C ASP A 173 22.49 7.17 -8.61
N ASP A 174 21.79 6.19 -8.03
CA ASP A 174 21.20 5.08 -8.78
C ASP A 174 20.14 5.56 -9.76
N PHE A 175 19.27 6.50 -9.37
CA PHE A 175 18.26 7.10 -10.25
C PHE A 175 18.92 7.86 -11.41
N GLN A 176 19.98 8.63 -11.15
CA GLN A 176 20.72 9.32 -12.21
C GLN A 176 21.32 8.32 -13.21
N GLN A 177 21.95 7.26 -12.72
CA GLN A 177 22.59 6.26 -13.58
C GLN A 177 21.56 5.45 -14.38
N THR A 178 20.51 4.96 -13.72
CA THR A 178 19.53 4.03 -14.32
C THR A 178 18.48 4.77 -15.15
N PHE A 179 17.91 5.85 -14.64
CA PHE A 179 16.83 6.54 -15.33
C PHE A 179 17.37 7.63 -16.25
N LEU A 180 18.15 8.57 -15.72
CA LEU A 180 18.55 9.76 -16.48
C LEU A 180 19.57 9.45 -17.59
N LYS A 181 20.56 8.59 -17.32
CA LYS A 181 21.55 8.20 -18.33
C LYS A 181 21.09 7.04 -19.19
N ALA A 182 20.77 5.89 -18.60
CA ALA A 182 20.43 4.69 -19.36
C ALA A 182 19.05 4.79 -20.05
N VAL A 183 17.96 4.91 -19.28
CA VAL A 183 16.60 4.85 -19.82
C VAL A 183 16.31 6.00 -20.79
N LEU A 184 16.63 7.25 -20.44
CA LEU A 184 16.34 8.38 -21.33
C LEU A 184 17.15 8.32 -22.62
N ALA A 185 18.46 8.04 -22.55
CA ALA A 185 19.28 7.94 -23.75
C ALA A 185 18.83 6.77 -24.64
N GLY A 186 18.61 5.59 -24.04
CA GLY A 186 18.11 4.42 -24.77
C GLY A 186 16.73 4.66 -25.39
N TYR A 187 15.82 5.32 -24.67
CA TYR A 187 14.50 5.66 -25.19
C TYR A 187 14.59 6.63 -26.38
N ILE A 188 15.37 7.70 -26.27
CA ILE A 188 15.52 8.69 -27.34
C ILE A 188 16.20 8.07 -28.56
N LEU A 189 17.30 7.34 -28.37
CA LEU A 189 18.04 6.69 -29.46
C LEU A 189 17.24 5.56 -30.10
N GLY A 190 16.56 4.73 -29.30
CA GLY A 190 15.75 3.61 -29.76
C GLY A 190 14.51 4.07 -30.51
N CYS A 191 13.69 4.96 -29.93
CA CYS A 191 12.52 5.51 -30.61
C CYS A 191 12.91 6.36 -31.82
N GLY A 192 13.96 7.17 -31.70
CA GLY A 192 14.47 8.00 -32.80
C GLY A 192 14.94 7.16 -33.97
N SER A 193 15.79 6.15 -33.73
CA SER A 193 16.26 5.25 -34.78
C SER A 193 15.12 4.42 -35.38
N GLY A 194 14.22 3.87 -34.55
CA GLY A 194 13.06 3.12 -35.02
C GLY A 194 12.13 3.96 -35.91
N PHE A 195 11.90 5.22 -35.54
CA PHE A 195 11.11 6.15 -36.34
C PHE A 195 11.80 6.50 -37.67
N LEU A 196 13.11 6.77 -37.66
CA LEU A 196 13.85 7.04 -38.90
C LEU A 196 13.87 5.80 -39.83
N VAL A 197 14.09 4.62 -39.27
CA VAL A 197 14.07 3.35 -40.01
C VAL A 197 12.69 3.07 -40.58
N SER A 198 11.60 3.36 -39.86
CA SER A 198 10.24 3.15 -40.38
C SER A 198 9.94 4.04 -41.58
N ILE A 199 10.37 5.30 -41.56
CA ILE A 199 10.26 6.21 -42.72
C ILE A 199 11.05 5.66 -43.92
N LEU A 200 12.29 5.21 -43.71
CA LEU A 200 13.13 4.64 -44.76
C LEU A 200 12.52 3.37 -45.36
N VAL A 201 12.03 2.47 -44.51
CA VAL A 201 11.32 1.24 -44.89
C VAL A 201 10.05 1.55 -45.67
N ASP A 202 9.30 2.59 -45.30
CA ASP A 202 8.09 2.98 -46.00
C ASP A 202 8.40 3.46 -47.42
N ARG A 203 9.46 4.26 -47.59
CA ARG A 203 9.85 4.87 -48.88
C ARG A 203 10.60 3.94 -49.82
N VAL A 204 11.33 2.93 -49.32
CA VAL A 204 12.21 2.08 -50.14
C VAL A 204 11.73 0.63 -50.16
N PRO A 205 11.13 0.13 -51.28
CA PRO A 205 10.56 -1.22 -51.36
C PRO A 205 11.55 -2.37 -51.11
N PHE A 206 12.85 -2.15 -51.34
CA PHE A 206 13.90 -3.10 -51.00
C PHE A 206 14.08 -3.23 -49.48
N LEU A 207 14.22 -2.10 -48.76
CA LEU A 207 14.34 -2.09 -47.30
C LEU A 207 13.10 -2.67 -46.62
N ARG A 208 11.91 -2.40 -47.16
CA ARG A 208 10.66 -3.01 -46.67
C ARG A 208 10.70 -4.53 -46.69
N ARG A 209 11.09 -5.12 -47.82
CA ARG A 209 11.12 -6.58 -47.96
C ARG A 209 12.24 -7.23 -47.16
N GLY A 210 13.37 -6.54 -46.99
CA GLY A 210 14.52 -7.06 -46.23
C GLY A 210 14.42 -6.88 -44.71
N LEU A 211 14.03 -5.69 -44.23
CA LEU A 211 14.04 -5.35 -42.81
C LEU A 211 12.82 -5.86 -42.05
N LEU A 212 11.65 -5.99 -42.69
CA LEU A 212 10.45 -6.49 -41.97
C LEU A 212 10.63 -7.93 -41.43
N PRO A 213 11.16 -8.91 -42.20
CA PRO A 213 11.47 -10.23 -41.66
C PRO A 213 12.51 -10.21 -40.53
N LEU A 214 13.54 -9.38 -40.64
CA LEU A 214 14.57 -9.24 -39.61
C LEU A 214 14.03 -8.61 -38.33
N GLY A 215 13.18 -7.58 -38.45
CA GLY A 215 12.51 -6.95 -37.32
C GLY A 215 11.63 -7.96 -36.56
N ASN A 216 10.90 -8.80 -37.29
CA ASN A 216 10.12 -9.89 -36.68
C ASN A 216 11.02 -10.90 -35.95
N LEU A 217 12.17 -11.27 -36.53
CA LEU A 217 13.14 -12.15 -35.87
C LEU A 217 13.70 -11.54 -34.58
N VAL A 218 14.12 -10.27 -34.62
CA VAL A 218 14.66 -9.56 -33.45
C VAL A 218 13.60 -9.45 -32.35
N SER A 219 12.32 -9.24 -32.71
CA SER A 219 11.23 -9.20 -31.73
C SER A 219 10.99 -10.52 -30.99
N ALA A 220 11.48 -11.64 -31.52
CA ALA A 220 11.40 -12.95 -30.89
C ALA A 220 12.60 -13.26 -29.97
N LEU A 221 13.66 -12.44 -29.98
CA LEU A 221 14.84 -12.68 -29.14
C LEU A 221 14.52 -12.36 -27.66
N PRO A 222 14.83 -13.26 -26.72
CA PRO A 222 14.64 -12.98 -25.30
C PRO A 222 15.61 -11.91 -24.84
N ILE A 223 15.11 -10.91 -24.12
CA ILE A 223 15.93 -9.79 -23.61
C ILE A 223 17.07 -10.28 -22.70
N VAL A 224 16.84 -11.38 -21.97
CA VAL A 224 17.83 -12.04 -21.09
C VAL A 224 19.04 -12.54 -21.88
N GLY A 225 18.87 -12.91 -23.16
CA GLY A 225 19.96 -13.33 -24.05
C GLY A 225 20.72 -12.17 -24.68
N VAL A 226 20.07 -11.02 -24.88
CA VAL A 226 20.68 -9.83 -25.49
C VAL A 226 21.56 -9.08 -24.49
N ALA A 227 21.14 -9.00 -23.22
CA ALA A 227 21.83 -8.21 -22.21
C ALA A 227 23.32 -8.57 -22.00
N PRO A 228 23.75 -9.85 -21.92
CA PRO A 228 25.16 -10.19 -21.79
C PRO A 228 26.00 -9.78 -23.01
N ILE A 229 25.43 -9.84 -24.22
CA ILE A 229 26.10 -9.42 -25.45
C ILE A 229 26.35 -7.90 -25.42
N MET A 230 25.34 -7.12 -25.01
CA MET A 230 25.50 -5.67 -24.88
C MET A 230 26.52 -5.29 -23.82
N VAL A 231 26.59 -6.01 -22.70
CA VAL A 231 27.63 -5.81 -21.68
C VAL A 231 29.02 -6.19 -22.21
N MET A 232 29.12 -7.27 -23.00
CA MET A 232 30.39 -7.67 -23.62
C MET A 232 30.89 -6.62 -24.63
N TRP A 233 30.00 -5.96 -25.37
CA TRP A 233 30.35 -4.95 -26.38
C TRP A 233 30.59 -3.56 -25.78
N PHE A 234 29.77 -3.14 -24.81
CA PHE A 234 29.74 -1.76 -24.31
C PHE A 234 30.19 -1.60 -22.85
N GLY A 235 30.50 -2.70 -22.15
CA GLY A 235 30.92 -2.70 -20.74
C GLY A 235 29.76 -2.72 -19.76
N PHE A 236 30.04 -2.46 -18.48
CA PHE A 236 29.04 -2.53 -17.40
C PHE A 236 28.25 -1.24 -17.16
N ASP A 237 28.67 -0.14 -17.78
CA ASP A 237 28.06 1.18 -17.62
C ASP A 237 26.74 1.33 -18.39
N TRP A 238 26.13 2.52 -18.28
CA TRP A 238 24.82 2.86 -18.82
C TRP A 238 24.69 2.66 -20.34
N GLN A 239 25.79 2.72 -21.08
CA GLN A 239 25.82 2.50 -22.54
C GLN A 239 25.28 1.11 -22.89
N SER A 240 25.64 0.08 -22.12
CA SER A 240 25.13 -1.29 -22.31
C SER A 240 23.64 -1.45 -22.02
N LYS A 241 23.05 -0.50 -21.29
CA LYS A 241 21.63 -0.48 -20.92
C LYS A 241 20.79 0.37 -21.88
N ALA A 242 21.46 1.23 -22.66
CA ALA A 242 20.85 2.10 -23.65
C ALA A 242 20.94 1.55 -25.09
N ALA A 243 21.89 0.64 -25.37
CA ALA A 243 22.09 -0.01 -26.65
C ALA A 243 21.09 -1.15 -26.90
#